data_AF-A0A969L9T9-F1
#
_entry.id   AF-A0A969L9T9-F1
#
_cell.length_a   1.000
_cell.length_b   1.000
_cell.length_c   1.000
_cell.angle_alpha   90.00
_cell.angle_beta   90.00
_cell.angle_gamma   90.00
#
_symmetry.space_group_name_H-M   'P 1'
#
loop_
_entity.id
_entity.type
_entity.pdbx_description
1 polymer ?
#
loop_
_entity_poly.entity_id
_entity_poly.type
_entity_poly.pdbx_seq_one_letter_code
_entity_poly.pdbx_strand_id
1 'polypeptide(L)'
;MQPDQNQMAEWLYDAVQALLAGDQEYARNLLLQVVEADEQSEEGWLWLSGAVDSPDDQQIALENVLEINPANAYARRGLEMLGRR
;
A
#
# COMPACT_ATOMS: atom_id res chain seq x y z
N MET A 1 8.84 -15.06 -14.82
CA MET A 1 9.08 -13.74 -15.44
C MET A 1 8.66 -12.71 -14.41
N GLN A 2 9.49 -11.71 -14.13
CA GLN A 2 9.05 -10.60 -13.28
C GLN A 2 7.92 -9.86 -14.04
N PRO A 3 6.86 -9.41 -13.34
CA PRO A 3 5.81 -8.63 -14.00
C PRO A 3 6.44 -7.36 -14.60
N ASP A 4 5.93 -6.95 -15.75
CA ASP A 4 6.35 -5.69 -16.36
C ASP A 4 5.61 -4.49 -15.74
N GLN A 5 6.00 -3.28 -16.12
CA GLN A 5 5.42 -2.05 -15.59
C GLN A 5 3.93 -1.89 -15.91
N ASN A 6 3.44 -2.45 -17.03
CA ASN A 6 2.03 -2.38 -17.37
C ASN A 6 1.20 -3.27 -16.45
N GLN A 7 1.68 -4.49 -16.16
CA GLN A 7 1.00 -5.39 -15.25
C GLN A 7 0.90 -4.84 -13.82
N MET A 8 1.97 -4.21 -13.31
CA MET A 8 1.92 -3.56 -12.00
C MET A 8 0.93 -2.38 -11.97
N ALA A 9 0.85 -1.60 -13.05
CA ALA A 9 -0.11 -0.51 -13.16
C ALA A 9 -1.57 -1.01 -13.18
N GLU A 10 -1.83 -2.15 -13.85
CA GLU A 10 -3.14 -2.81 -13.81
C GLU A 10 -3.50 -3.27 -12.39
N TRP A 11 -2.58 -3.92 -11.68
CA TRP A 11 -2.81 -4.33 -10.30
C TRP A 11 -3.08 -3.15 -9.36
N LEU A 12 -2.32 -2.05 -9.49
CA LEU A 12 -2.59 -0.84 -8.72
C LEU A 12 -3.97 -0.26 -9.02
N TYR A 13 -4.33 -0.18 -10.30
CA TYR A 13 -5.64 0.34 -10.71
C TYR A 13 -6.78 -0.53 -10.15
N ASP A 14 -6.71 -1.84 -10.34
CA ASP A 14 -7.73 -2.78 -9.88
C ASP A 14 -7.83 -2.80 -8.35
N ALA A 15 -6.70 -2.68 -7.64
CA ALA A 15 -6.68 -2.59 -6.18
C ALA A 15 -7.42 -1.35 -5.68
N VAL A 16 -7.20 -0.20 -6.31
CA VAL A 16 -7.90 1.04 -5.95
C VAL A 16 -9.40 0.90 -6.24
N GLN A 17 -9.80 0.29 -7.36
CA GLN A 17 -11.21 0.01 -7.62
C GLN A 17 -11.82 -0.93 -6.57
N ALA A 18 -11.09 -1.96 -6.16
CA ALA A 18 -11.52 -2.91 -5.13
C ALA A 18 -11.71 -2.22 -3.77
N LEU A 19 -10.79 -1.34 -3.36
CA LEU A 19 -10.93 -0.51 -2.14
C LEU A 19 -12.19 0.35 -2.19
N LEU A 20 -12.46 1.01 -3.34
CA LEU A 20 -13.65 1.83 -3.52
C LEU A 20 -14.94 1.00 -3.50
N ALA A 21 -14.89 -0.25 -3.95
CA ALA A 21 -15.99 -1.20 -3.89
C ALA A 21 -16.19 -1.83 -2.51
N GLY A 22 -15.28 -1.60 -1.55
CA GLY A 22 -15.29 -2.23 -0.22
C GLY A 22 -14.72 -3.65 -0.19
N ASP A 23 -14.08 -4.11 -1.27
CA ASP A 23 -13.41 -5.40 -1.36
C ASP A 23 -11.94 -5.27 -0.91
N GLN A 24 -11.75 -5.12 0.40
CA GLN A 24 -10.41 -4.96 0.99
C GLN A 24 -9.52 -6.19 0.80
N GLU A 25 -10.08 -7.41 0.81
CA GLU A 25 -9.29 -8.63 0.64
C GLU A 25 -8.69 -8.70 -0.76
N TYR A 26 -9.49 -8.43 -1.79
CA TYR A 26 -9.00 -8.42 -3.16
C TYR A 26 -7.99 -7.28 -3.39
N ALA A 27 -8.27 -6.08 -2.89
CA ALA A 27 -7.33 -4.96 -2.94
C ALA A 27 -5.98 -5.31 -2.30
N ARG A 28 -6.00 -5.88 -1.09
CA ARG A 28 -4.78 -6.27 -0.37
C ARG A 28 -3.96 -7.27 -1.17
N ASN A 29 -4.60 -8.28 -1.77
CA ASN A 29 -3.90 -9.29 -2.56
C ASN A 29 -3.19 -8.67 -3.78
N LEU A 30 -3.84 -7.75 -4.48
CA LEU A 30 -3.22 -7.03 -5.61
C LEU A 30 -2.07 -6.12 -5.15
N LEU A 31 -2.26 -5.39 -4.05
CA LEU A 31 -1.23 -4.48 -3.52
C LEU A 31 -0.01 -5.23 -3.01
N LEU A 32 -0.18 -6.43 -2.44
CA LEU A 32 0.93 -7.32 -2.12
C LEU A 32 1.72 -7.71 -3.37
N GLN A 33 1.04 -8.05 -4.47
CA GLN A 33 1.73 -8.34 -5.73
C GLN A 33 2.50 -7.14 -6.28
N VAL A 34 1.98 -5.92 -6.11
CA VAL A 34 2.67 -4.69 -6.52
C VAL A 34 3.96 -4.50 -5.72
N VAL A 35 3.91 -4.59 -4.38
CA VAL A 35 5.09 -4.35 -3.54
C VAL A 35 6.09 -5.50 -3.57
N GLU A 36 5.66 -6.74 -3.84
CA GLU A 36 6.55 -7.87 -4.10
C GLU A 36 7.27 -7.74 -5.46
N ALA A 37 6.62 -7.12 -6.43
CA ALA A 37 7.20 -6.86 -7.75
C ALA A 37 8.15 -5.66 -7.75
N ASP A 38 7.79 -4.61 -7.02
CA ASP A 38 8.59 -3.39 -6.84
C ASP A 38 8.54 -2.92 -5.39
N GLU A 39 9.54 -3.33 -4.61
CA GLU A 39 9.70 -2.94 -3.21
C GLU A 39 9.91 -1.42 -3.05
N GLN A 40 10.24 -0.69 -4.12
CA GLN A 40 10.38 0.77 -4.12
C GLN A 40 9.08 1.50 -4.51
N SER A 41 7.97 0.78 -4.66
CA SER A 41 6.67 1.37 -4.99
C SER A 41 6.07 2.11 -3.79
N GLU A 42 6.39 3.41 -3.68
CA GLU A 42 5.81 4.32 -2.68
C GLU A 42 4.26 4.23 -2.66
N GLU A 43 3.66 4.23 -3.84
CA GLU A 43 2.20 4.18 -4.00
C GLU A 43 1.63 2.82 -3.61
N GLY A 44 2.29 1.71 -3.97
CA GLY A 44 1.88 0.36 -3.57
C GLY A 44 1.84 0.20 -2.06
N TRP A 45 2.90 0.61 -1.36
CA TRP A 45 2.95 0.59 0.10
C TRP A 45 1.91 1.51 0.74
N LEU A 46 1.70 2.70 0.18
CA LEU A 46 0.72 3.64 0.72
C LEU A 46 -0.70 3.08 0.63
N TRP A 47 -1.10 2.54 -0.51
CA TRP A 47 -2.41 1.90 -0.65
C TRP A 47 -2.53 0.64 0.19
N LEU A 48 -1.46 -0.17 0.30
CA LEU A 48 -1.45 -1.38 1.13
C LEU A 48 -1.75 -1.07 2.60
N SER A 49 -1.24 0.06 3.10
CA SER A 49 -1.53 0.51 4.48
C SER A 49 -3.04 0.71 4.74
N GLY A 50 -3.84 0.99 3.73
CA GLY A 50 -5.30 1.12 3.85
C GLY A 50 -6.06 -0.19 3.62
N ALA A 51 -5.41 -1.23 3.09
CA ALA A 51 -6.01 -2.51 2.76
C ALA A 51 -5.75 -3.61 3.81
N VAL A 52 -4.79 -3.41 4.70
CA VAL A 52 -4.48 -4.31 5.82
C VAL A 52 -5.35 -4.05 7.04
N ASP A 53 -5.69 -5.11 7.77
CA ASP A 53 -6.60 -5.06 8.93
C ASP A 53 -5.87 -4.80 10.25
N SER A 54 -4.61 -5.23 10.34
CA SER A 54 -3.78 -5.12 11.55
C SER A 54 -3.17 -3.72 11.66
N PRO A 55 -3.26 -3.06 12.84
CA PRO A 55 -2.51 -1.83 13.09
C PRO A 55 -1.00 -1.98 12.90
N ASP A 56 -0.44 -3.16 13.23
CA ASP A 56 0.99 -3.44 13.08
C ASP A 56 1.38 -3.51 11.58
N ASP A 57 0.57 -4.17 10.76
CA ASP A 57 0.81 -4.24 9.31
C ASP A 57 0.62 -2.86 8.65
N GLN A 58 -0.37 -2.10 9.13
CA GLN A 58 -0.58 -0.72 8.68
C GLN A 58 0.63 0.14 9.01
N GLN A 59 1.19 0.03 10.21
CA GLN A 59 2.41 0.73 10.60
C GLN A 59 3.59 0.36 9.70
N ILE A 60 3.84 -0.93 9.49
CA ILE A 60 4.94 -1.43 8.64
C ILE A 60 4.83 -0.85 7.22
N ALA A 61 3.64 -0.90 6.62
CA ALA A 61 3.42 -0.35 5.28
C ALA A 61 3.70 1.16 5.22
N LEU A 62 3.25 1.93 6.22
CA LEU A 62 3.50 3.37 6.30
C LEU A 62 4.98 3.70 6.53
N GLU A 63 5.69 2.89 7.33
CA GLU A 63 7.13 3.00 7.54
C GLU A 63 7.89 2.78 6.22
N ASN A 64 7.55 1.75 5.44
CA ASN A 64 8.13 1.52 4.12
C ASN A 64 7.93 2.72 3.17
N VAL A 65 6.74 3.34 3.18
CA VAL A 65 6.50 4.58 2.40
C VAL A 65 7.47 5.68 2.82
N LEU A 66 7.76 5.84 4.11
CA LEU A 66 8.65 6.88 4.61
C LEU A 66 10.13 6.55 4.43
N GLU A 67 10.51 5.27 4.35
CA GLU A 67 11.85 4.87 3.92
C GLU A 67 12.10 5.25 2.46
N ILE A 68 11.12 5.05 1.59
CA ILE A 68 11.19 5.42 0.16
C ILE A 68 11.10 6.94 -0.02
N ASN A 69 10.12 7.57 0.61
CA ASN A 69 9.85 9.00 0.54
C ASN A 69 9.56 9.59 1.94
N PRO A 70 10.60 10.08 2.65
CA PRO A 70 10.45 10.68 3.98
C PRO A 70 9.53 11.91 4.01
N ALA A 71 9.28 12.55 2.86
CA ALA A 71 8.42 13.72 2.75
C ALA A 71 6.95 13.36 2.57
N ASN A 72 6.58 12.09 2.39
CA ASN A 72 5.19 11.69 2.19
C ASN A 72 4.32 12.11 3.39
N ALA A 73 3.38 13.02 3.12
CA ALA A 73 2.53 13.59 4.17
C ALA A 73 1.41 12.61 4.61
N TYR A 74 0.95 11.75 3.72
CA TYR A 74 -0.09 10.76 4.02
C TYR A 74 0.44 9.69 4.97
N ALA A 75 1.64 9.18 4.71
CA ALA A 75 2.25 8.16 5.55
C ALA A 75 2.56 8.67 6.97
N ARG A 76 3.17 9.86 7.09
CA ARG A 76 3.39 10.52 8.40
C ARG A 76 2.09 10.69 9.17
N ARG A 77 1.05 11.19 8.49
CA ARG A 77 -0.27 11.39 9.12
C ARG A 77 -0.90 10.06 9.54
N GLY A 78 -0.72 8.99 8.77
CA GLY A 78 -1.18 7.64 9.12
C GLY A 78 -0.55 7.14 10.42
N LEU A 79 0.78 7.24 10.55
CA LEU A 79 1.51 6.85 11.77
C LEU A 79 1.09 7.68 12.99
N GLU A 80 0.92 8.99 12.80
CA GLU A 80 0.39 9.85 13.87
C GLU A 80 -1.01 9.43 14.35
N MET A 81 -1.86 8.91 13.46
CA MET A 81 -3.19 8.42 13.83
C MET A 81 -3.12 7.08 14.57
N LEU A 82 -2.21 6.18 14.18
CA LEU A 82 -2.01 4.90 14.86
C LEU A 82 -1.52 5.07 16.29
N GLY A 83 -0.53 5.94 16.52
CA GLY A 83 0.04 6.19 17.85
C GLY A 83 -0.89 6.91 18.84
N ARG A 84 -2.09 7.34 18.40
CA ARG A 84 -3.11 7.97 19.26
C ARG A 84 -4.13 6.98 19.83
N ARG A 85 -4.03 5.69 19.52
CA ARG A 85 -4.99 4.64 19.93
C ARG A 85 -4.64 4.01 21.28
#